data_AF-X1FIR3-F1
#
_entry.id   AF-X1FIR3-F1
#
_cell.length_a   1.000
_cell.length_b   1.000
_cell.length_c   1.000
_cell.angle_alpha   90.00
_cell.angle_beta   90.00
_cell.angle_gamma   90.00
#
_symmetry.space_group_name_H-M   'P 1'
#
loop_
_entity.id
_entity.type
_entity.pdbx_description
1 polymer ?
#
loop_
_entity_poly.entity_id
_entity_poly.type
_entity_poly.pdbx_seq_one_letter_code
_entity_poly.pdbx_strand_id
1 'polypeptide(L)'
;MSGYIGKKIRLERIINRETKKSIIVPMDHGLTLGPIKGIEKDLGKVVNKIALGGANAILGHVGIPLYAHRGYGPDIGLILHLSGSTSLSPDSNYKVLVNNVLEAVKFGADGVSIHINVGTKSDPFGLVIFETENEDEAKELLDNDPSVKAGIQEIADFRPIRLSLIKT
;
A
#
# COMPACT_ATOMS: atom_id res chain seq x y z
N MET A 1 21.32 9.41 0.58
CA MET A 1 21.83 8.38 -0.37
C MET A 1 21.34 6.96 -0.01
N SER A 2 21.31 6.57 1.27
CA SER A 2 20.87 5.23 1.73
C SER A 2 19.43 4.84 1.35
N GLY A 3 18.45 5.74 1.52
CA GLY A 3 17.03 5.46 1.23
C GLY A 3 16.75 5.13 -0.25
N TYR A 4 17.49 5.75 -1.17
CA TYR A 4 17.36 5.48 -2.61
C TYR A 4 17.77 4.05 -2.97
N ILE A 5 18.88 3.56 -2.41
CA ILE A 5 19.36 2.19 -2.62
C ILE A 5 18.38 1.19 -2.00
N GLY A 6 17.95 1.40 -0.76
CA GLY A 6 16.99 0.52 -0.09
C GLY A 6 15.65 0.41 -0.83
N LYS A 7 15.19 1.50 -1.46
CA LYS A 7 14.01 1.48 -2.32
C LYS A 7 14.25 0.68 -3.60
N LYS A 8 15.37 0.88 -4.30
CA LYS A 8 15.70 0.11 -5.51
C LYS A 8 15.73 -1.39 -5.24
N ILE A 9 16.37 -1.81 -4.14
CA ILE A 9 16.46 -3.22 -3.74
C ILE A 9 15.05 -3.83 -3.57
N ARG A 10 14.15 -3.13 -2.85
CA ARG A 10 12.78 -3.62 -2.65
C ARG A 10 11.95 -3.62 -3.93
N LEU A 11 12.11 -2.60 -4.78
CA LEU A 11 11.44 -2.56 -6.08
C LEU A 11 11.83 -3.75 -6.97
N GLU A 12 13.08 -4.21 -6.90
CA GLU A 12 13.52 -5.39 -7.64
C GLU A 12 12.93 -6.71 -7.11
N ARG A 13 12.36 -6.72 -5.90
CA ARG A 13 11.62 -7.87 -5.35
C ARG A 13 10.17 -7.93 -5.84
N ILE A 14 9.58 -6.79 -6.19
CA ILE A 14 8.19 -6.71 -6.66
C ILE A 14 8.08 -6.52 -8.18
N ILE A 15 9.14 -6.06 -8.85
CA ILE A 15 9.24 -5.88 -10.31
C ILE A 15 10.25 -6.86 -10.88
N ASN A 16 9.83 -7.67 -11.85
CA ASN A 16 10.73 -8.59 -12.52
C ASN A 16 11.86 -7.81 -13.23
N ARG A 17 13.11 -8.16 -12.92
CA ARG A 17 14.31 -7.44 -13.40
C ARG A 17 14.49 -7.51 -14.92
N GLU A 18 14.07 -8.59 -15.54
CA GLU A 18 14.25 -8.84 -16.97
C GLU A 18 13.10 -8.23 -17.77
N THR A 19 11.87 -8.56 -17.39
CA THR A 19 10.68 -8.15 -18.15
C THR A 19 10.19 -6.75 -17.82
N LYS A 20 10.63 -6.19 -16.68
CA LYS A 20 10.15 -4.92 -16.10
C LYS A 20 8.65 -4.91 -15.81
N LYS A 21 8.03 -6.09 -15.70
CA LYS A 21 6.60 -6.28 -15.41
C LYS A 21 6.42 -6.88 -14.02
N SER A 22 5.22 -6.72 -13.48
CA SER A 22 4.81 -7.28 -12.21
C SER A 22 3.44 -7.94 -12.30
N ILE A 23 3.31 -9.12 -11.69
CA ILE A 23 2.04 -9.72 -11.32
C ILE A 23 1.95 -9.64 -9.80
N ILE A 24 0.98 -8.90 -9.29
CA ILE A 24 0.74 -8.71 -7.86
C ILE A 24 -0.64 -9.30 -7.54
N VAL A 25 -0.71 -10.19 -6.55
CA VAL A 25 -1.97 -10.80 -6.13
C VAL A 25 -2.47 -10.14 -4.85
N PRO A 26 -3.58 -9.40 -4.87
CA PRO A 26 -4.19 -8.83 -3.68
C PRO A 26 -4.87 -9.90 -2.83
N MET A 27 -4.63 -9.84 -1.52
CA MET A 27 -5.12 -10.75 -0.48
C MET A 27 -5.52 -9.99 0.80
N ASP A 28 -5.87 -8.72 0.68
CA ASP A 28 -6.28 -7.80 1.75
C ASP A 28 -7.76 -7.95 2.16
N HIS A 29 -8.57 -8.60 1.32
CA HIS A 29 -10.01 -8.75 1.53
C HIS A 29 -10.40 -9.39 2.88
N GLY A 30 -9.53 -10.22 3.45
CA GLY A 30 -9.78 -10.89 4.73
C GLY A 30 -10.06 -9.93 5.89
N LEU A 31 -9.46 -8.73 5.89
CA LEU A 31 -9.75 -7.72 6.91
C LEU A 31 -11.14 -7.13 6.72
N THR A 32 -11.54 -6.83 5.48
CA THR A 32 -12.81 -6.15 5.20
C THR A 32 -13.99 -7.10 5.26
N LEU A 33 -13.88 -8.28 4.67
CA LEU A 33 -14.98 -9.23 4.47
C LEU A 33 -14.96 -10.39 5.46
N GLY A 34 -13.91 -10.52 6.27
CA GLY A 34 -13.69 -11.71 7.08
C GLY A 34 -13.18 -12.90 6.25
N PRO A 35 -13.27 -14.13 6.78
CA PRO A 35 -12.73 -15.32 6.12
C PRO A 35 -13.34 -15.55 4.73
N ILE A 36 -12.49 -15.57 3.71
CA ILE A 36 -12.92 -15.73 2.30
C ILE A 36 -13.05 -17.21 1.95
N LYS A 37 -14.23 -17.60 1.42
CA LYS A 37 -14.51 -18.97 0.98
C LYS A 37 -13.46 -19.46 -0.04
N GLY A 38 -12.89 -20.64 0.21
CA GLY A 38 -11.79 -21.24 -0.55
C GLY A 38 -10.39 -20.88 -0.02
N ILE A 39 -10.26 -19.89 0.86
CA ILE A 39 -8.98 -19.42 1.44
C ILE A 39 -8.99 -19.57 2.96
N GLU A 40 -10.16 -19.55 3.60
CA GLU A 40 -10.41 -19.48 5.03
C GLU A 40 -9.72 -20.57 5.87
N LYS A 41 -9.42 -21.71 5.25
CA LYS A 41 -8.85 -22.87 5.94
C LYS A 41 -7.33 -22.89 5.97
N ASP A 42 -6.69 -22.41 4.90
CA ASP A 42 -5.24 -22.57 4.71
C ASP A 42 -4.69 -21.48 3.78
N LEU A 43 -4.41 -20.33 4.38
CA LEU A 43 -3.82 -19.19 3.69
C LEU A 43 -2.41 -19.50 3.16
N GLY A 44 -1.63 -20.31 3.89
CA GLY A 44 -0.29 -20.74 3.48
C GLY A 44 -0.29 -21.51 2.16
N LYS A 45 -1.22 -22.45 1.99
CA LYS A 45 -1.40 -23.18 0.74
C LYS A 45 -1.76 -22.28 -0.44
N VAL A 46 -2.58 -21.25 -0.21
CA VAL A 46 -2.95 -20.28 -1.26
C VAL A 46 -1.75 -19.42 -1.64
N VAL A 47 -1.02 -18.87 -0.67
CA VAL A 47 0.22 -18.11 -0.91
C VAL A 47 1.25 -18.97 -1.65
N ASN A 48 1.38 -20.24 -1.28
CA ASN A 48 2.27 -21.19 -1.95
C ASN A 48 1.91 -21.37 -3.43
N LYS A 49 0.62 -21.54 -3.75
CA LYS A 49 0.15 -21.64 -5.14
C LYS A 49 0.41 -20.36 -5.92
N ILE A 50 0.19 -19.19 -5.31
CA ILE A 50 0.46 -17.88 -5.94
C ILE A 50 1.93 -17.75 -6.33
N ALA A 51 2.83 -18.07 -5.39
CA ALA A 51 4.26 -17.99 -5.64
C ALA A 51 4.74 -19.01 -6.68
N LEU A 52 4.24 -20.25 -6.64
CA LEU A 52 4.55 -21.26 -7.66
C LEU A 52 3.95 -20.93 -9.03
N GLY A 53 2.87 -20.14 -9.08
CA GLY A 53 2.29 -19.60 -10.30
C GLY A 53 3.08 -18.45 -10.92
N GLY A 54 4.17 -17.99 -10.29
CA GLY A 54 5.06 -16.97 -10.82
C GLY A 54 4.66 -15.52 -10.50
N ALA A 55 3.79 -15.30 -9.51
CA ALA A 55 3.51 -13.94 -9.03
C ALA A 55 4.77 -13.30 -8.41
N ASN A 56 4.95 -12.00 -8.62
CA ASN A 56 6.09 -11.25 -8.09
C ASN A 56 5.87 -10.81 -6.66
N ALA A 57 4.62 -10.48 -6.29
CA ALA A 57 4.30 -10.03 -4.95
C ALA A 57 2.88 -10.40 -4.53
N ILE A 58 2.67 -10.42 -3.22
CA ILE A 58 1.34 -10.41 -2.60
C ILE A 58 1.13 -9.09 -1.86
N LEU A 59 -0.12 -8.64 -1.87
CA LEU A 59 -0.56 -7.45 -1.13
C LEU A 59 -1.56 -7.88 -0.06
N GLY A 60 -1.37 -7.46 1.18
CA GLY A 60 -2.36 -7.73 2.23
C GLY A 60 -2.02 -7.12 3.59
N HIS A 61 -2.72 -7.55 4.64
CA HIS A 61 -2.52 -7.02 6.00
C HIS A 61 -1.49 -7.81 6.82
N VAL A 62 -1.22 -7.38 8.05
CA VAL A 62 -0.20 -7.91 8.98
C VAL A 62 -0.25 -9.41 9.28
N GLY A 63 -1.32 -10.12 8.90
CA GLY A 63 -1.39 -11.59 8.97
C GLY A 63 -0.70 -12.33 7.81
N ILE A 64 -0.56 -11.68 6.64
CA ILE A 64 0.06 -12.28 5.45
C ILE A 64 1.56 -12.61 5.62
N PRO A 65 2.39 -11.77 6.28
CA PRO A 65 3.82 -12.06 6.48
C PRO A 65 4.11 -13.44 7.08
N LEU A 66 3.22 -13.96 7.95
CA LEU A 66 3.34 -15.29 8.56
C LEU A 66 3.40 -16.43 7.53
N TYR A 67 2.82 -16.22 6.36
CA TYR A 67 2.74 -17.21 5.28
C TYR A 67 3.59 -16.85 4.07
N ALA A 68 3.97 -15.57 3.95
CA ALA A 68 4.83 -15.06 2.88
C ALA A 68 6.28 -15.52 3.02
N HIS A 69 6.77 -15.68 4.27
CA HIS A 69 8.08 -16.24 4.53
C HIS A 69 8.05 -17.77 4.41
N ARG A 70 8.31 -18.27 3.20
CA ARG A 70 8.16 -19.70 2.90
C ARG A 70 9.36 -20.54 3.34
N GLY A 71 10.59 -20.01 3.24
CA GLY A 71 11.80 -20.79 3.51
C GLY A 71 12.08 -21.92 2.49
N TYR A 72 11.28 -22.00 1.42
CA TYR A 72 11.43 -22.93 0.30
C TYR A 72 10.77 -22.36 -0.97
N GLY A 73 11.18 -22.86 -2.13
CA GLY A 73 10.64 -22.41 -3.42
C GLY A 73 11.04 -20.97 -3.77
N PRO A 74 10.38 -20.35 -4.75
CA PRO A 74 10.67 -18.97 -5.12
C PRO A 74 10.22 -18.00 -4.02
N ASP A 75 11.04 -16.98 -3.76
CA ASP A 75 10.65 -15.83 -2.95
C ASP A 75 9.51 -15.07 -3.62
N ILE A 76 8.67 -14.44 -2.80
CA ILE A 76 7.60 -13.56 -3.24
C ILE A 76 7.72 -12.22 -2.49
N GLY A 77 7.56 -11.12 -3.22
CA GLY A 77 7.57 -9.79 -2.64
C GLY A 77 6.38 -9.56 -1.71
N LEU A 78 6.59 -8.76 -0.67
CA LEU A 78 5.58 -8.47 0.35
C LEU A 78 5.15 -7.00 0.31
N ILE A 79 3.88 -6.74 0.03
CA ILE A 79 3.29 -5.40 0.12
C ILE A 79 2.27 -5.37 1.26
N LEU A 80 2.47 -4.49 2.25
CA LEU A 80 1.54 -4.36 3.36
C LEU A 80 0.55 -3.20 3.17
N HIS A 81 -0.74 -3.51 3.26
CA HIS A 81 -1.81 -2.54 3.21
C HIS A 81 -1.95 -1.86 4.59
N LEU A 82 -1.80 -0.53 4.62
CA LEU A 82 -1.74 0.27 5.84
C LEU A 82 -3.11 0.81 6.26
N SER A 83 -4.04 0.93 5.33
CA SER A 83 -5.41 1.39 5.59
C SER A 83 -6.39 0.22 5.61
N GLY A 84 -7.44 0.26 6.42
CA GLY A 84 -8.42 -0.82 6.49
C GLY A 84 -9.78 -0.32 6.96
N SER A 85 -10.81 -1.09 6.65
CA SER A 85 -12.13 -1.01 7.28
C SER A 85 -12.72 -2.41 7.31
N THR A 86 -13.82 -2.57 8.04
CA THR A 86 -14.54 -3.85 8.13
C THR A 86 -15.98 -3.65 7.67
N SER A 87 -16.58 -4.67 7.07
CA SER A 87 -18.02 -4.69 6.75
C SER A 87 -18.93 -4.61 7.99
N LEU A 88 -18.37 -4.83 9.18
CA LEU A 88 -19.04 -4.67 10.47
C LEU A 88 -19.12 -3.21 10.94
N SER A 89 -18.43 -2.30 10.26
CA SER A 89 -18.46 -0.87 10.57
C SER A 89 -19.80 -0.25 10.16
N PRO A 90 -20.37 0.70 10.92
CA PRO A 90 -21.50 1.51 10.50
C PRO A 90 -21.23 2.28 9.20
N ASP A 91 -19.98 2.64 8.94
CA ASP A 91 -19.49 3.14 7.65
C ASP A 91 -18.37 2.21 7.17
N SER A 92 -18.71 1.29 6.25
CA SER A 92 -17.75 0.35 5.68
C SER A 92 -16.74 1.00 4.75
N ASN A 93 -17.00 2.22 4.29
CA ASN A 93 -16.11 2.97 3.40
C ASN A 93 -15.12 3.85 4.17
N TYR A 94 -15.34 4.10 5.46
CA TYR A 94 -14.41 4.82 6.32
C TYR A 94 -13.13 4.01 6.56
N LYS A 95 -12.06 4.31 5.80
CA LYS A 95 -10.78 3.60 5.91
C LYS A 95 -9.86 4.28 6.93
N VAL A 96 -9.47 3.56 7.97
CA VAL A 96 -8.52 4.05 8.98
C VAL A 96 -7.13 3.45 8.76
N LEU A 97 -6.07 4.12 9.24
CA LEU A 97 -4.76 3.49 9.33
C LEU A 97 -4.80 2.38 10.37
N VAL A 98 -4.44 1.18 9.95
CA VAL A 98 -4.31 -0.02 10.79
C VAL A 98 -2.85 -0.47 10.94
N ASN A 99 -1.92 0.16 10.21
CA ASN A 99 -0.49 -0.08 10.26
C ASN A 99 0.29 1.17 9.81
N ASN A 100 1.60 1.21 10.05
CA ASN A 100 2.50 2.26 9.60
C ASN A 100 3.75 1.68 8.89
N VAL A 101 4.53 2.56 8.26
CA VAL A 101 5.71 2.17 7.46
C VAL A 101 6.79 1.50 8.34
N LEU A 102 7.01 1.99 9.55
CA LEU A 102 8.05 1.46 10.43
C LEU A 102 7.75 0.00 10.83
N GLU A 103 6.52 -0.28 11.21
CA GLU A 103 6.06 -1.64 11.50
C GLU A 103 6.07 -2.52 10.25
N ALA A 104 5.62 -2.02 9.09
CA ALA A 104 5.70 -2.77 7.83
C ALA A 104 7.14 -3.19 7.49
N VAL A 105 8.13 -2.32 7.71
CA VAL A 105 9.55 -2.65 7.51
C VAL A 105 10.01 -3.75 8.46
N LYS A 106 9.56 -3.76 9.73
CA LYS A 106 9.87 -4.84 10.69
C LYS A 106 9.33 -6.20 10.25
N PHE A 107 8.17 -6.22 9.58
CA PHE A 107 7.62 -7.43 8.95
C PHE A 107 8.32 -7.84 7.65
N GLY A 108 9.35 -7.10 7.21
CA GLY A 108 10.08 -7.39 5.98
C GLY A 108 9.36 -6.93 4.71
N ALA A 109 8.46 -5.95 4.79
CA ALA A 109 7.76 -5.44 3.63
C ALA A 109 8.72 -4.84 2.57
N ASP A 110 8.44 -5.17 1.32
CA ASP A 110 9.05 -4.60 0.13
C ASP A 110 8.30 -3.35 -0.37
N GLY A 111 7.02 -3.25 -0.03
CA GLY A 111 6.21 -2.07 -0.30
C GLY A 111 5.10 -1.89 0.72
N VAL A 112 4.48 -0.71 0.68
CA VAL A 112 3.25 -0.43 1.42
C VAL A 112 2.18 0.04 0.46
N SER A 113 0.93 -0.18 0.81
CA SER A 113 -0.24 0.25 0.05
C SER A 113 -1.20 0.99 0.97
N ILE A 114 -1.88 1.99 0.42
CA ILE A 114 -3.01 2.68 1.04
C ILE A 114 -4.17 2.70 0.04
N HIS A 115 -5.39 2.68 0.56
CA HIS A 115 -6.62 2.87 -0.20
C HIS A 115 -7.12 4.28 0.10
N ILE A 116 -7.34 5.07 -0.94
CA ILE A 116 -7.97 6.38 -0.85
C ILE A 116 -9.25 6.36 -1.68
N ASN A 117 -10.38 6.63 -1.04
CA ASN A 117 -11.66 6.82 -1.71
C ASN A 117 -11.72 8.26 -2.24
N VAL A 118 -11.84 8.42 -3.56
CA VAL A 118 -11.95 9.75 -4.16
C VAL A 118 -13.37 10.30 -3.98
N GLY A 119 -13.49 11.54 -3.53
CA GLY A 119 -14.78 12.24 -3.43
C GLY A 119 -15.60 11.92 -2.18
N THR A 120 -15.09 11.13 -1.25
CA THR A 120 -15.72 10.97 0.07
C THR A 120 -15.32 12.10 1.02
N LYS A 121 -16.26 12.54 1.87
CA LYS A 121 -15.97 13.45 2.99
C LYS A 121 -15.47 12.71 4.23
N SER A 122 -15.59 11.39 4.24
CA SER A 122 -15.35 10.57 5.42
C SER A 122 -13.96 9.98 5.47
N ASP A 123 -13.19 9.84 4.38
CA ASP A 123 -11.84 9.27 4.52
C ASP A 123 -10.95 10.18 5.39
N PRO A 124 -10.35 9.65 6.46
CA PRO A 124 -9.47 10.42 7.34
C PRO A 124 -8.15 10.80 6.67
N PHE A 125 -7.82 10.20 5.52
CA PHE A 125 -6.65 10.49 4.71
C PHE A 125 -7.11 10.89 3.31
N GLY A 126 -7.15 12.20 3.04
CA GLY A 126 -7.49 12.73 1.73
C GLY A 126 -6.33 12.62 0.75
N LEU A 127 -6.63 12.34 -0.52
CA LEU A 127 -5.70 12.65 -1.62
C LEU A 127 -6.04 14.06 -2.09
N VAL A 128 -5.17 15.03 -1.79
CA VAL A 128 -5.26 16.34 -2.45
C VAL A 128 -4.41 16.27 -3.71
N ILE A 129 -5.06 16.16 -4.86
CA ILE A 129 -4.39 16.29 -6.15
C ILE A 129 -4.37 17.78 -6.47
N PHE A 130 -3.20 18.40 -6.37
CA PHE A 130 -3.00 19.73 -6.93
C PHE A 130 -2.63 19.58 -8.41
N GLU A 131 -3.38 20.26 -9.27
CA GLU A 131 -2.93 20.53 -10.63
C GLU A 131 -1.99 21.72 -10.55
N THR A 132 -0.69 21.47 -10.73
CA THR A 132 0.35 22.49 -10.61
C THR A 132 1.36 22.36 -11.72
N GLU A 133 1.90 23.48 -12.15
CA GLU A 133 2.96 23.51 -13.16
C GLU A 133 4.29 23.00 -12.60
N ASN A 134 4.51 23.14 -11.27
CA ASN A 134 5.76 22.74 -10.61
C ASN A 134 5.60 22.39 -9.11
N GLU A 135 6.68 21.88 -8.51
CA GLU A 135 6.71 21.40 -7.11
C GLU A 135 6.55 22.52 -6.08
N ASP A 136 7.05 23.73 -6.37
CA ASP A 136 6.98 24.85 -5.44
C ASP A 136 5.54 25.38 -5.31
N GLU A 137 4.81 25.42 -6.43
CA GLU A 137 3.38 25.72 -6.46
C GLU A 137 2.57 24.68 -5.68
N ALA A 138 2.87 23.38 -5.84
CA ALA A 138 2.19 22.33 -5.07
C ALA A 138 2.40 22.47 -3.56
N LYS A 139 3.61 22.84 -3.13
CA LYS A 139 3.91 23.10 -1.71
C LYS A 139 3.17 24.32 -1.20
N GLU A 140 3.16 25.41 -1.96
CA GLU A 140 2.44 26.62 -1.58
C GLU A 140 0.94 26.36 -1.42
N LEU A 141 0.33 25.59 -2.32
CA LEU A 141 -1.08 25.22 -2.23
C LEU A 141 -1.37 24.31 -1.03
N LEU A 142 -0.50 23.34 -0.75
CA LEU A 142 -0.57 22.48 0.44
C LEU A 142 -0.46 23.29 1.74
N ASP A 143 0.54 24.15 1.86
CA ASP A 143 0.78 25.01 3.04
C ASP A 143 -0.38 25.98 3.29
N ASN A 144 -1.07 26.37 2.22
CA ASN A 144 -2.21 27.26 2.28
C ASN A 144 -3.56 26.58 2.50
N ASP A 145 -3.62 25.24 2.49
CA ASP A 145 -4.85 24.50 2.69
C ASP A 145 -5.49 24.84 4.06
N PRO A 146 -6.80 25.17 4.10
CA PRO A 146 -7.48 25.54 5.34
C PRO A 146 -7.39 24.47 6.45
N SER A 147 -7.33 23.19 6.09
CA SER A 147 -7.23 22.08 7.04
C SER A 147 -5.82 21.93 7.61
N VAL A 148 -4.79 22.24 6.82
CA VAL A 148 -3.39 22.34 7.30
C VAL A 148 -3.23 23.55 8.22
N LYS A 149 -3.74 24.72 7.82
CA LYS A 149 -3.71 25.94 8.64
C LYS A 149 -4.47 25.81 9.96
N ALA A 150 -5.55 25.02 9.95
CA ALA A 150 -6.33 24.71 11.15
C ALA A 150 -5.69 23.63 12.04
N GLY A 151 -4.54 23.05 11.64
CA GLY A 151 -3.87 21.99 12.38
C GLY A 151 -4.64 20.66 12.40
N ILE A 152 -5.57 20.48 11.47
CA ILE A 152 -6.38 19.26 11.32
C ILE A 152 -5.61 18.21 10.51
N GLN A 153 -4.79 18.66 9.56
CA GLN A 153 -3.92 17.82 8.73
C GLN A 153 -2.46 18.28 8.84
N GLU A 154 -1.53 17.33 8.68
CA GLU A 154 -0.08 17.60 8.60
C GLU A 154 0.42 17.19 7.21
N ILE A 155 1.22 18.04 6.57
CA ILE A 155 1.81 17.74 5.26
C ILE A 155 2.92 16.71 5.48
N ALA A 156 2.71 15.50 4.96
CA ALA A 156 3.69 14.44 4.98
C ALA A 156 4.38 14.30 3.61
N ASP A 157 5.68 14.52 3.56
CA ASP A 157 6.52 14.35 2.37
C ASP A 157 6.64 12.87 1.98
N PHE A 158 5.69 12.35 1.20
CA PHE A 158 5.74 10.98 0.69
C PHE A 158 6.62 10.87 -0.57
N ARG A 159 7.95 10.95 -0.38
CA ARG A 159 8.88 10.48 -1.42
C ARG A 159 8.77 8.96 -1.50
N PRO A 160 8.20 8.35 -2.57
CA PRO A 160 8.35 8.77 -3.96
C PRO A 160 7.03 8.72 -4.76
N ILE A 161 5.86 8.85 -4.12
CA ILE A 161 4.59 8.81 -4.85
C ILE A 161 4.44 10.17 -5.54
N ARG A 162 5.00 10.24 -6.75
CA ARG A 162 4.79 11.35 -7.69
C ARG A 162 3.50 11.03 -8.46
N LEU A 163 2.37 11.54 -8.00
CA LEU A 163 1.20 11.70 -8.86
C LEU A 163 1.38 13.03 -9.60
N SER A 164 2.09 12.98 -10.73
CA SER A 164 2.15 14.07 -11.71
C SER A 164 1.12 13.74 -12.79
N LEU A 165 -0.05 14.39 -12.76
CA LEU A 165 -0.91 14.40 -13.93
C LEU A 165 -0.37 15.48 -14.86
N ILE A 166 0.35 15.05 -15.90
CA ILE A 166 0.81 15.92 -16.99
C ILE A 166 -0.40 16.18 -17.89
N LYS A 167 -0.69 17.45 -18.14
CA LYS A 167 -1.66 17.88 -19.16
C LYS A 167 -1.07 17.58 -20.55
N THR A 168 -1.79 16.79 -21.36
CA THR A 168 -1.61 16.79 -22.83
C THR A 168 -2.27 17.99 -23.45
#